data_AF-A0AAV9FQ50-F1
#
_entry.id   AF-A0AAV9FQ50-F1
#
_cell.length_a   1.000
_cell.length_b   1.000
_cell.length_c   1.000
_cell.angle_alpha   90.00
_cell.angle_beta   90.00
_cell.angle_gamma   90.00
#
_symmetry.space_group_name_H-M   'P 1'
#
loop_
_entity.id
_entity.type
_entity.pdbx_description
1 polymer ?
#
loop_
_entity_poly.entity_id
_entity_poly.type
_entity_poly.pdbx_seq_one_letter_code
_entity_poly.pdbx_strand_id
1 'polypeptide(L)'
;MVLNDANIRPKLKSYLNTKFKSNLKIVEELSIHNGNAIADLVSIDKSLHCYEIKGETDNISRISIQGPFYDSTFSYLTLVTTNKHLKNAIKKTPPHWGIIEVLKIKGKIKFTHHRKAKLNLDIKIEKALLTLWKLELQNIYKGLYKKTPKKNLNRLQLIDLICKKATVNRLKNLIAISLFNRQFFR
;
A
#
# COMPACT_ATOMS: atom_id res chain seq x y z
N MET A 1 21.56 10.79 14.14
CA MET A 1 20.32 10.23 13.58
C MET A 1 20.64 9.34 12.39
N VAL A 2 20.36 8.04 12.58
CA VAL A 2 20.42 6.96 11.58
C VAL A 2 19.17 7.03 10.71
N LEU A 3 19.28 6.72 9.42
CA LEU A 3 18.14 6.64 8.52
C LEU A 3 17.49 5.25 8.60
N ASN A 4 16.70 5.02 9.64
CA ASN A 4 15.87 3.83 9.83
C ASN A 4 14.38 4.16 9.65
N ASP A 5 13.51 3.15 9.58
CA ASP A 5 12.06 3.35 9.41
C ASP A 5 11.46 4.34 10.41
N ALA A 6 11.78 4.22 11.71
CA ALA A 6 11.26 5.12 12.75
C ALA A 6 11.55 6.62 12.49
N ASN A 7 12.68 6.94 11.86
CA ASN A 7 13.03 8.31 11.49
C ASN A 7 12.52 8.71 10.09
N ILE A 8 12.42 7.76 9.17
CA ILE A 8 12.00 8.01 7.78
C ILE A 8 10.48 8.15 7.68
N ARG A 9 9.72 7.23 8.26
CA ARG A 9 8.26 7.10 8.09
C ARG A 9 7.50 8.38 8.47
N PRO A 10 7.75 9.04 9.61
CA PRO A 10 7.07 10.29 9.95
C PRO A 10 7.37 11.42 8.95
N LYS A 11 8.63 11.50 8.47
CA LYS A 11 9.02 12.52 7.48
C LYS A 11 8.46 12.23 6.10
N LEU A 12 8.36 10.95 5.72
CA LEU A 12 7.72 10.54 4.48
C LEU A 12 6.23 10.90 4.51
N LYS A 13 5.53 10.63 5.62
CA LYS A 13 4.14 11.02 5.81
C LYS A 13 3.94 12.53 5.61
N SER A 14 4.75 13.36 6.28
CA SER A 14 4.72 14.82 6.08
C SER A 14 5.01 15.21 4.62
N TYR A 15 6.00 14.59 3.99
CA TYR A 15 6.36 14.85 2.59
C TYR A 15 5.21 14.50 1.61
N LEU A 16 4.51 13.39 1.85
CA LEU A 16 3.36 13.01 1.03
C LEU A 16 2.19 13.97 1.24
N ASN A 17 1.89 14.34 2.48
CA ASN A 17 0.82 15.30 2.80
C ASN A 17 1.05 16.69 2.19
N THR A 18 2.31 17.14 2.03
CA THR A 18 2.58 18.43 1.38
C THR A 18 2.50 18.35 -0.15
N LYS A 19 2.72 17.16 -0.72
CA LYS A 19 2.76 16.95 -2.18
C LYS A 19 1.37 16.69 -2.78
N PHE A 20 0.47 16.05 -2.03
CA PHE A 20 -0.87 15.71 -2.48
C PHE A 20 -1.90 16.65 -1.83
N LYS A 21 -2.92 17.06 -2.60
CA LYS A 21 -3.99 17.98 -2.14
C LYS A 21 -4.80 17.39 -0.96
N SER A 22 -5.62 18.23 -0.33
CA SER A 22 -6.35 18.08 0.95
C SER A 22 -7.11 16.77 1.26
N ASN A 23 -7.18 15.81 0.33
CA ASN A 23 -7.98 14.58 0.47
C ASN A 23 -7.14 13.29 0.44
N LEU A 24 -5.83 13.37 0.70
CA LEU A 24 -5.00 12.17 0.86
C LEU A 24 -5.20 11.58 2.26
N LYS A 25 -5.58 10.30 2.35
CA LYS A 25 -5.45 9.55 3.61
C LYS A 25 -4.20 8.69 3.57
N ILE A 26 -3.48 8.66 4.68
CA ILE A 26 -2.32 7.79 4.86
C ILE A 26 -2.65 6.75 5.93
N VAL A 27 -2.43 5.49 5.58
CA VAL A 27 -2.50 4.34 6.48
C VAL A 27 -1.09 3.80 6.68
N GLU A 28 -0.74 3.51 7.92
CA GLU A 28 0.54 2.89 8.29
C GLU A 28 0.28 1.40 8.56
N GLU A 29 1.28 0.56 8.28
CA GLU A 29 1.29 -0.88 8.59
C GLU A 29 0.05 -1.63 8.07
N LEU A 30 -0.30 -1.42 6.80
CA LEU A 30 -1.43 -2.08 6.19
C LEU A 30 -1.12 -3.56 5.95
N SER A 31 -1.83 -4.44 6.65
CA SER A 31 -1.78 -5.89 6.43
C SER A 31 -2.30 -6.28 5.04
N ILE A 32 -1.55 -7.15 4.35
CA ILE A 32 -1.78 -7.62 2.99
C ILE A 32 -1.84 -9.14 2.99
N HIS A 33 -2.66 -9.70 2.09
CA HIS A 33 -2.82 -11.15 1.93
C HIS A 33 -3.07 -11.86 3.27
N ASN A 34 -4.00 -11.34 4.07
CA ASN A 34 -4.35 -11.91 5.37
C ASN A 34 -3.16 -11.99 6.37
N GLY A 35 -2.22 -11.03 6.30
CA GLY A 35 -1.10 -10.94 7.23
C GLY A 35 0.23 -11.45 6.71
N ASN A 36 0.29 -11.98 5.49
CA ASN A 36 1.53 -12.51 4.92
C ASN A 36 2.55 -11.42 4.53
N ALA A 37 2.10 -10.18 4.39
CA ALA A 37 2.95 -9.02 4.24
C ALA A 37 2.30 -7.79 4.90
N ILE A 38 3.12 -6.79 5.23
CA ILE A 38 2.67 -5.53 5.85
C ILE A 38 3.33 -4.40 5.05
N ALA A 39 2.51 -3.53 4.44
CA ALA A 39 3.02 -2.32 3.81
C ALA A 39 3.25 -1.22 4.86
N ASP A 40 4.45 -0.64 4.87
CA ASP A 40 4.84 0.37 5.85
C ASP A 40 3.93 1.60 5.81
N LEU A 41 3.68 2.12 4.60
CA LEU A 41 2.83 3.28 4.38
C LEU A 41 2.05 3.15 3.08
N VAL A 42 0.73 3.36 3.15
CA VAL A 42 -0.15 3.37 1.98
C VAL A 42 -0.87 4.70 1.93
N SER A 43 -0.69 5.43 0.83
CA SER A 43 -1.48 6.63 0.55
C SER A 43 -2.70 6.28 -0.28
N ILE A 44 -3.84 6.85 0.09
CA ILE A 44 -5.16 6.54 -0.44
C ILE A 44 -5.78 7.81 -0.98
N ASP A 45 -6.04 7.82 -2.28
CA ASP A 45 -6.83 8.83 -2.97
C ASP A 45 -7.89 8.15 -3.88
N LYS A 46 -7.82 8.35 -5.20
CA LYS A 46 -8.52 7.54 -6.21
C LYS A 46 -7.96 6.12 -6.32
N SER A 47 -6.73 5.89 -5.84
CA SER A 47 -6.04 4.61 -5.92
C SER A 47 -5.18 4.36 -4.68
N LEU A 48 -4.69 3.13 -4.54
CA LEU A 48 -3.76 2.78 -3.46
C LEU A 48 -2.32 2.86 -3.97
N HIS A 49 -1.49 3.63 -3.26
CA HIS A 49 -0.06 3.72 -3.51
C HIS A 49 0.71 3.24 -2.27
N CYS A 50 1.41 2.12 -2.40
CA CYS A 50 2.27 1.56 -1.36
C CYS A 50 3.68 2.18 -1.40
N TYR A 51 4.19 2.55 -0.24
CA TYR A 51 5.56 2.99 0.00
C TYR A 51 6.21 2.01 0.97
N GLU A 52 7.13 1.19 0.45
CA GLU A 52 7.95 0.30 1.27
C GLU A 52 9.24 1.03 1.66
N ILE A 53 9.60 1.03 2.94
CA ILE A 53 10.76 1.71 3.48
C ILE A 53 11.88 0.69 3.73
N LYS A 54 13.09 0.99 3.25
CA LYS A 54 14.32 0.25 3.54
C LYS A 54 15.42 1.23 3.97
N GLY A 55 15.59 1.39 5.27
CA GLY A 55 16.62 2.20 5.91
C GLY A 55 18.03 1.60 5.81
N GLU A 56 19.00 2.28 6.40
CA GLU A 56 20.43 1.91 6.37
C GLU A 56 20.71 0.51 6.93
N THR A 57 19.95 0.08 7.92
CA THR A 57 20.12 -1.22 8.59
C THR A 57 19.29 -2.33 7.94
N ASP A 58 18.41 -2.01 6.99
CA ASP A 58 17.53 -2.99 6.37
C ASP A 58 18.24 -3.83 5.32
N ASN A 59 17.72 -5.04 5.10
CA ASN A 59 18.13 -5.88 4.00
C ASN A 59 17.23 -5.65 2.77
N ILE A 60 17.80 -4.98 1.75
CA ILE A 60 17.12 -4.71 0.48
C ILE A 60 16.72 -5.97 -0.28
N SER A 61 17.36 -7.12 -0.04
CA SER A 61 17.04 -8.37 -0.75
C SER A 61 15.64 -8.90 -0.41
N ARG A 62 15.09 -8.54 0.75
CA ARG A 62 13.72 -8.93 1.16
C ARG A 62 12.64 -8.44 0.20
N ILE A 63 12.94 -7.43 -0.61
CA ILE A 63 11.99 -6.92 -1.62
C ILE A 63 11.63 -7.97 -2.67
N SER A 64 12.52 -8.93 -2.94
CA SER A 64 12.21 -10.03 -3.87
C SER A 64 11.11 -10.96 -3.34
N ILE A 65 11.00 -11.08 -2.02
CA ILE A 65 9.97 -11.91 -1.36
C ILE A 65 8.69 -11.09 -1.16
N GLN A 66 8.81 -9.83 -0.73
CA GLN A 66 7.66 -8.95 -0.46
C GLN A 66 7.00 -8.44 -1.75
N GLY A 67 7.80 -8.17 -2.79
CA GLY A 67 7.38 -7.54 -4.04
C GLY A 67 6.16 -8.19 -4.70
N PRO A 68 6.13 -9.53 -4.88
CA PRO A 68 4.97 -10.22 -5.44
C PRO A 68 3.66 -9.99 -4.67
N PHE A 69 3.70 -9.88 -3.33
CA PHE A 69 2.52 -9.59 -2.52
C PHE A 69 1.99 -8.19 -2.78
N TYR A 70 2.90 -7.22 -2.89
CA TYR A 70 2.55 -5.83 -3.11
C TYR A 70 2.06 -5.61 -4.55
N ASP A 71 2.71 -6.24 -5.53
CA ASP A 71 2.32 -6.17 -6.94
C ASP A 71 0.93 -6.78 -7.18
N SER A 72 0.54 -7.84 -6.48
CA SER A 72 -0.83 -8.34 -6.59
C SER A 72 -1.88 -7.48 -5.89
N THR A 73 -1.49 -6.41 -5.17
CA THR A 73 -2.39 -5.64 -4.30
C THR A 73 -2.55 -4.17 -4.72
N PHE A 74 -1.45 -3.47 -5.04
CA PHE A 74 -1.45 -2.01 -5.15
C PHE A 74 -1.36 -1.50 -6.59
N SER A 75 -2.01 -0.37 -6.86
CA SER A 75 -1.97 0.29 -8.18
C SER A 75 -0.63 0.97 -8.44
N TYR A 76 0.01 1.47 -7.39
CA TYR A 76 1.31 2.10 -7.46
C TYR A 76 2.16 1.63 -6.31
N LEU A 77 3.45 1.45 -6.57
CA LEU A 77 4.43 1.03 -5.59
C LEU A 77 5.64 1.94 -5.67
N THR A 78 6.21 2.29 -4.53
CA THR A 78 7.46 3.03 -4.44
C THR A 78 8.34 2.41 -3.37
N LEU A 79 9.58 2.09 -3.70
CA LEU A 79 10.60 1.80 -2.71
C LEU A 79 11.22 3.12 -2.24
N VAL A 80 11.20 3.34 -0.93
CA VAL A 80 11.84 4.46 -0.24
C VAL A 80 13.08 3.92 0.46
N THR A 81 14.26 4.35 0.03
CA THR A 81 15.51 3.76 0.54
C THR A 81 16.64 4.77 0.65
N THR A 82 17.79 4.39 1.19
CA THR A 82 18.93 5.27 1.41
C THR A 82 20.01 5.06 0.34
N ASN A 83 21.00 5.96 0.30
CA ASN A 83 22.10 5.89 -0.65
C ASN A 83 22.81 4.52 -0.64
N LYS A 84 22.97 3.93 0.56
CA LYS A 84 23.56 2.60 0.77
C LYS A 84 22.92 1.52 -0.11
N HIS A 85 21.61 1.58 -0.29
CA HIS A 85 20.84 0.56 -1.01
C HIS A 85 20.46 0.98 -2.42
N LEU A 86 20.64 2.26 -2.79
CA LEU A 86 20.13 2.84 -4.03
C LEU A 86 20.54 2.04 -5.28
N LYS A 87 21.82 1.68 -5.40
CA LYS A 87 22.32 0.90 -6.55
C LYS A 87 21.62 -0.45 -6.66
N ASN A 88 21.41 -1.14 -5.54
CA ASN A 88 20.71 -2.43 -5.51
C ASN A 88 19.20 -2.26 -5.73
N ALA A 89 18.60 -1.20 -5.19
CA ALA A 89 17.21 -0.86 -5.40
C ALA A 89 16.90 -0.66 -6.89
N ILE A 90 17.70 0.14 -7.61
CA ILE A 90 17.54 0.38 -9.05
C ILE A 90 17.61 -0.94 -9.84
N LYS A 91 18.53 -1.83 -9.48
CA LYS A 91 18.73 -3.11 -10.16
C LYS A 91 17.64 -4.16 -9.85
N LYS A 92 17.17 -4.23 -8.61
CA LYS A 92 16.33 -5.35 -8.13
C LYS A 92 14.84 -5.03 -8.10
N THR A 93 14.44 -3.77 -8.07
CA THR A 93 13.02 -3.42 -8.00
C THR A 93 12.37 -3.43 -9.39
N PRO A 94 11.13 -3.97 -9.53
CA PRO A 94 10.44 -4.02 -10.79
C PRO A 94 10.33 -2.65 -11.49
N PRO A 95 10.38 -2.58 -12.83
CA PRO A 95 10.42 -1.30 -13.55
C PRO A 95 9.24 -0.35 -13.30
N HIS A 96 8.07 -0.87 -12.92
CA HIS A 96 6.89 -0.06 -12.60
C HIS A 96 6.94 0.58 -11.21
N TRP A 97 7.83 0.13 -10.33
CA TRP A 97 7.97 0.71 -9.00
C TRP A 97 8.67 2.07 -9.07
N GLY A 98 8.20 3.04 -8.32
CA GLY A 98 8.96 4.25 -8.02
C GLY A 98 10.16 3.94 -7.12
N ILE A 99 11.16 4.83 -7.16
CA ILE A 99 12.30 4.82 -6.24
C ILE A 99 12.51 6.23 -5.72
N ILE A 100 12.46 6.36 -4.40
CA ILE A 100 12.80 7.58 -3.67
C ILE A 100 14.02 7.29 -2.81
N GLU A 101 15.06 8.10 -2.97
CA GLU A 101 16.20 8.13 -2.07
C GLU A 101 15.94 9.09 -0.91
N VAL A 102 16.26 8.63 0.29
CA VAL A 102 16.27 9.41 1.52
C VAL A 102 17.69 9.87 1.80
N LEU A 103 17.85 11.18 1.87
CA LEU A 103 19.12 11.84 2.15
C LEU A 103 19.06 12.58 3.48
N LYS A 104 20.19 12.63 4.18
CA LYS A 104 20.37 13.48 5.36
C LYS A 104 21.29 14.64 5.02
N ILE A 105 20.74 15.85 4.95
CA ILE A 105 21.48 17.07 4.60
C ILE A 105 21.33 18.08 5.73
N LYS A 106 22.45 18.50 6.34
CA LYS A 106 22.48 19.47 7.46
C LYS A 106 21.48 19.10 8.58
N GLY A 107 21.45 17.82 8.95
CA GLY A 107 20.56 17.29 9.98
C GLY A 107 19.09 17.09 9.56
N LYS A 108 18.68 17.49 8.35
CA LYS A 108 17.31 17.33 7.85
C LYS A 108 17.19 16.16 6.86
N ILE A 109 16.06 15.46 6.90
CA ILE A 109 15.73 14.44 5.90
C ILE A 109 15.18 15.12 4.63
N LYS A 110 15.67 14.71 3.47
CA LYS A 110 15.15 15.07 2.14
C LYS A 110 14.83 13.82 1.33
N PHE A 111 13.88 13.95 0.40
CA PHE A 111 13.44 12.89 -0.49
C PHE A 111 13.75 13.26 -1.95
N THR A 112 14.54 12.44 -2.63
CA THR A 112 14.95 12.62 -4.03
C THR A 112 14.35 11.50 -4.89
N HIS A 113 13.66 11.84 -5.97
CA HIS A 113 13.06 10.85 -6.86
C HIS A 113 14.10 10.37 -7.88
N HIS A 114 14.35 9.06 -7.93
CA HIS A 114 15.22 8.42 -8.93
C HIS A 114 14.42 7.71 -10.02
N ARG A 115 13.22 7.22 -9.69
CA ARG A 115 12.28 6.62 -10.65
C ARG A 115 10.85 6.97 -10.26
N LYS A 116 10.04 7.43 -11.21
CA LYS A 116 8.60 7.66 -10.99
C LYS A 116 7.86 6.32 -11.00
N ALA A 117 6.94 6.13 -10.06
CA ALA A 117 6.05 4.98 -10.07
C ALA A 117 5.13 5.03 -11.29
N LYS A 118 4.86 3.87 -11.88
CA LYS A 118 3.93 3.67 -12.99
C LYS A 118 2.78 2.79 -12.52
N LEU A 119 1.68 2.79 -13.29
CA LEU A 119 0.55 1.93 -13.02
C LEU A 119 1.00 0.47 -13.08
N ASN A 120 0.72 -0.24 -12.00
CA ASN A 120 0.90 -1.68 -11.91
C ASN A 120 -0.30 -2.40 -12.54
N LEU A 121 -0.02 -3.33 -13.46
CA LEU A 121 -1.03 -4.12 -14.17
C LEU A 121 -1.28 -5.49 -13.54
N ASP A 122 -0.45 -5.91 -12.58
CA ASP A 122 -0.47 -7.27 -12.01
C ASP A 122 -1.43 -7.46 -10.83
N ILE A 123 -2.25 -6.44 -10.53
CA ILE A 123 -3.18 -6.47 -9.41
C ILE A 123 -4.18 -7.62 -9.57
N LYS A 124 -4.30 -8.44 -8.52
CA LYS A 124 -5.31 -9.49 -8.38
C LYS A 124 -6.38 -9.01 -7.41
N ILE A 125 -7.59 -8.80 -7.89
CA ILE A 125 -8.60 -8.07 -7.12
C ILE A 125 -9.01 -8.80 -5.84
N GLU A 126 -9.01 -10.13 -5.86
CA GLU A 126 -9.25 -11.00 -4.72
C GLU A 126 -8.19 -10.77 -3.64
N LYS A 127 -6.93 -10.59 -4.05
CA LYS A 127 -5.81 -10.31 -3.16
C LYS A 127 -5.88 -8.90 -2.59
N ALA A 128 -6.23 -7.91 -3.42
CA ALA A 128 -6.45 -6.55 -2.96
C ALA A 128 -7.59 -6.46 -1.93
N LEU A 129 -8.69 -7.22 -2.11
CA LEU A 129 -9.78 -7.29 -1.14
C LEU A 129 -9.36 -7.91 0.22
N LEU A 130 -8.28 -8.71 0.26
CA LEU A 130 -7.74 -9.24 1.52
C LEU A 130 -7.06 -8.19 2.39
N THR A 131 -6.90 -6.94 1.91
CA THR A 131 -6.50 -5.80 2.76
C THR A 131 -7.63 -5.31 3.67
N LEU A 132 -8.88 -5.67 3.36
CA LEU A 132 -10.08 -5.22 4.07
C LEU A 132 -10.45 -6.13 5.24
N TRP A 133 -10.85 -5.55 6.36
CA TRP A 133 -11.42 -6.28 7.49
C TRP A 133 -12.74 -6.96 7.09
N LYS A 134 -13.13 -8.01 7.84
CA LYS A 134 -14.38 -8.74 7.56
C LYS A 134 -15.59 -7.81 7.54
N LEU A 135 -15.67 -6.86 8.47
CA LEU A 135 -16.77 -5.88 8.53
C LEU A 135 -16.81 -4.98 7.28
N GLU A 136 -15.65 -4.57 6.76
CA GLU A 136 -15.57 -3.76 5.55
C GLU A 136 -16.01 -4.55 4.31
N LEU A 137 -15.62 -5.83 4.22
CA LEU A 137 -16.10 -6.74 3.17
C LEU A 137 -17.62 -6.94 3.26
N GLN A 138 -18.19 -7.06 4.47
CA GLN A 138 -19.63 -7.14 4.67
C GLN A 138 -20.35 -5.87 4.23
N ASN A 139 -19.76 -4.70 4.47
CA ASN A 139 -20.30 -3.41 4.02
C ASN A 139 -20.31 -3.31 2.49
N ILE A 140 -19.23 -3.72 1.82
CA ILE A 140 -19.17 -3.81 0.36
C ILE A 140 -20.23 -4.78 -0.16
N TYR A 141 -20.33 -5.98 0.42
CA TYR A 141 -21.35 -6.96 0.05
C TYR A 141 -22.76 -6.37 0.16
N LYS A 142 -23.09 -5.71 1.28
CA LYS A 142 -24.39 -5.08 1.50
C LYS A 142 -24.67 -3.99 0.47
N GLY A 143 -23.67 -3.19 0.11
CA GLY A 143 -23.80 -2.17 -0.93
C GLY A 143 -24.10 -2.73 -2.31
N LEU A 144 -23.45 -3.85 -2.69
CA LEU A 144 -23.58 -4.50 -3.99
C LEU A 144 -24.83 -5.38 -4.14
N TYR A 145 -25.20 -6.11 -3.09
CA TYR A 145 -26.32 -7.04 -3.10
C TYR A 145 -27.60 -6.48 -2.49
N LYS A 146 -27.56 -5.29 -1.88
CA LYS A 146 -28.68 -4.64 -1.17
C LYS A 146 -29.29 -5.49 -0.05
N LYS A 147 -28.51 -6.41 0.52
CA LYS A 147 -28.90 -7.28 1.64
C LYS A 147 -27.70 -7.62 2.53
N THR A 148 -27.97 -8.07 3.75
CA THR A 148 -26.91 -8.54 4.65
C THR A 148 -26.36 -9.90 4.21
N PRO A 149 -25.05 -10.15 4.33
CA PRO A 149 -24.49 -11.48 4.09
C PRO A 149 -24.91 -12.46 5.19
N LYS A 150 -24.93 -13.76 4.87
CA LYS A 150 -25.15 -14.82 5.88
C LYS A 150 -24.04 -14.74 6.95
N LYS A 151 -24.41 -14.91 8.23
CA LYS A 151 -23.50 -14.70 9.38
C LYS A 151 -22.25 -15.59 9.35
N ASN A 152 -22.38 -16.82 8.84
CA ASN A 152 -21.31 -17.82 8.80
C ASN A 152 -20.30 -17.64 7.66
N LEU A 153 -20.49 -16.68 6.75
CA LEU A 153 -19.54 -16.48 5.65
C LEU A 153 -18.18 -15.99 6.17
N ASN A 154 -17.12 -16.67 5.74
CA ASN A 154 -15.75 -16.24 5.99
C ASN A 154 -15.30 -15.17 4.96
N ARG A 155 -14.11 -14.61 5.16
CA ARG A 155 -13.57 -13.53 4.30
C ARG A 155 -13.43 -13.97 2.84
N LEU A 156 -12.96 -15.19 2.58
CA LEU A 156 -12.76 -15.71 1.23
C LEU A 156 -14.09 -15.91 0.49
N GLN A 157 -15.10 -16.44 1.18
CA GLN A 157 -16.45 -16.60 0.63
C GLN A 157 -17.11 -15.24 0.34
N LEU A 158 -16.91 -14.24 1.20
CA LEU A 158 -17.38 -12.88 0.93
C LEU A 158 -16.70 -12.30 -0.33
N ILE A 159 -15.38 -12.47 -0.46
CA ILE A 159 -14.61 -11.98 -1.60
C ILE A 159 -15.09 -12.61 -2.90
N ASP A 160 -15.25 -13.93 -2.95
CA ASP A 160 -15.77 -14.63 -4.14
C ASP A 160 -17.12 -14.06 -4.60
N LEU A 161 -18.07 -13.87 -3.66
CA LEU A 161 -19.37 -13.29 -3.96
C LEU A 161 -19.27 -11.82 -4.40
N ILE A 162 -18.38 -11.03 -3.81
CA ILE A 162 -18.16 -9.63 -4.18
C ILE A 162 -17.58 -9.54 -5.61
N CYS A 163 -16.58 -10.37 -5.93
CA CYS A 163 -15.95 -10.43 -7.25
C CYS A 163 -16.96 -10.78 -8.36
N LYS A 164 -17.92 -11.66 -8.09
CA LYS A 164 -18.99 -12.02 -9.05
C LYS A 164 -19.96 -10.88 -9.36
N LYS A 165 -20.02 -9.83 -8.53
CA LYS A 165 -21.05 -8.78 -8.61
C LYS A 165 -20.58 -7.45 -9.19
N ALA A 166 -19.27 -7.24 -9.31
CA ALA A 166 -18.71 -5.95 -9.70
C ALA A 166 -17.44 -6.10 -10.54
N THR A 167 -17.22 -5.13 -11.44
CA THR A 167 -16.01 -5.06 -12.26
C THR A 167 -14.78 -4.76 -11.41
N VAL A 168 -13.60 -5.14 -11.91
CA VAL A 168 -12.31 -4.87 -11.25
C VAL A 168 -12.14 -3.38 -10.92
N ASN A 169 -12.47 -2.47 -11.84
CA ASN A 169 -12.36 -1.03 -11.60
C ASN A 169 -13.31 -0.55 -10.50
N ARG A 170 -14.55 -1.07 -10.46
CA ARG A 170 -15.49 -0.76 -9.39
C ARG A 170 -14.98 -1.26 -8.04
N LEU A 171 -14.41 -2.47 -8.01
CA LEU A 171 -13.85 -3.06 -6.79
C LEU A 171 -12.61 -2.30 -6.29
N LYS A 172 -11.71 -1.87 -7.17
CA LYS A 172 -10.57 -1.00 -6.79
C LYS A 172 -11.04 0.28 -6.09
N ASN A 173 -12.07 0.92 -6.64
CA ASN A 173 -12.66 2.11 -6.03
C ASN A 173 -13.29 1.80 -4.67
N LEU A 174 -14.02 0.70 -4.55
CA LEU A 174 -14.64 0.30 -3.28
C LEU A 174 -13.60 -0.01 -2.20
N ILE A 175 -12.49 -0.67 -2.55
CA ILE A 175 -11.37 -0.90 -1.62
C ILE A 175 -10.78 0.42 -1.15
N ALA A 176 -10.50 1.36 -2.07
CA ALA A 176 -9.97 2.67 -1.72
C ALA A 176 -10.91 3.43 -0.78
N ILE A 177 -12.21 3.44 -1.07
CA ILE A 177 -13.22 4.09 -0.21
C ILE A 177 -13.30 3.41 1.17
N SER A 178 -13.27 2.07 1.24
CA SER A 178 -13.29 1.35 2.51
C SER A 178 -12.07 1.67 3.37
N LEU A 179 -10.86 1.63 2.79
CA LEU A 179 -9.64 1.99 3.50
C LEU A 179 -9.62 3.48 3.87
N PHE A 180 -10.15 4.36 3.01
CA PHE A 180 -10.27 5.78 3.30
C PHE A 180 -11.17 6.03 4.51
N ASN A 181 -12.26 5.28 4.66
CA ASN A 181 -13.19 5.43 5.78
C ASN A 181 -12.84 4.58 7.01
N ARG A 182 -11.80 3.73 6.94
CA ARG A 182 -11.37 2.89 8.06
C ARG A 182 -11.07 3.74 9.28
N GLN A 183 -11.79 3.48 10.36
CA GLN A 183 -11.51 4.07 11.67
C GLN A 183 -10.62 3.10 12.44
N PHE A 184 -9.51 3.62 12.96
CA PHE A 184 -8.68 2.89 13.91
C PHE A 184 -9.29 3.11 15.28
N PHE A 185 -9.79 2.04 15.89
CA PHE A 185 -10.16 2.09 17.30
C PHE A 185 -8.86 2.32 18.08
N ARG A 186 -8.81 3.43 18.82
CA ARG A 186 -7.75 3.73 19.78
C ARG A 186 -8.02 2.99 21.08
#